data_AF-A0A2S4LCM9-F1
#
_entry.id   AF-A0A2S4LCM9-F1
#
_cell.length_a   1.000
_cell.length_b   1.000
_cell.length_c   1.000
_cell.angle_alpha   90.00
_cell.angle_beta   90.00
_cell.angle_gamma   90.00
#
_symmetry.space_group_name_H-M   'P 1'
#
loop_
_entity.id
_entity.type
_entity.pdbx_description
1 polymer ?
#
loop_
_entity_poly.entity_id
_entity_poly.type
_entity_poly.pdbx_seq_one_letter_code
_entity_poly.pdbx_strand_id
1 'polypeptide(L)'
;MDKTINIELHGPAEPPNLRTHYRMMRGYIEDCRDDQALDAVDTAGIRRLCDQLARFKVELVPIHGDEALRPSHGLSGTLIVPGQKVLIWIDGAAYASPALLADALFQGAIHATGRAFRSHEFLPDDWLHPQEYYAEKIVALLGANLVARFVEFDVGPLARCNRRDAVRIHAKYLIGQDWKCEHLYALKWQARYAAMFLAAQDYNDAFRASISGRGAL
;
A
#
# COMPACT_ATOMS: atom_id res chain seq x y z
N MET A 1 -6.13 -1.94 27.58
CA MET A 1 -6.57 -0.57 27.26
C MET A 1 -6.10 -0.28 25.85
N ASP A 2 -6.98 -0.49 24.87
CA ASP A 2 -6.72 -0.17 23.47
C ASP A 2 -6.65 1.34 23.31
N LYS A 3 -5.43 1.85 23.10
CA LYS A 3 -5.23 3.24 22.70
C LYS A 3 -5.28 3.32 21.19
N THR A 4 -6.48 3.22 20.65
CA THR A 4 -6.74 3.74 19.31
C THR A 4 -6.68 5.26 19.41
N ILE A 5 -5.80 5.89 18.65
CA ILE A 5 -5.72 7.35 18.59
C ILE A 5 -6.97 7.80 17.83
N ASN A 6 -7.96 8.36 18.54
CA ASN A 6 -9.07 9.08 17.92
C ASN A 6 -8.61 10.52 17.70
N ILE A 7 -8.47 10.92 16.44
CA ILE A 7 -8.18 12.28 16.02
C ILE A 7 -9.53 12.92 15.69
N GLU A 8 -9.92 13.99 16.39
CA GLU A 8 -11.13 14.74 16.05
C GLU A 8 -10.92 15.49 14.73
N LEU A 9 -11.71 15.13 13.72
CA LEU A 9 -11.62 15.70 12.38
C LEU A 9 -12.58 16.87 12.21
N HIS A 10 -12.02 18.04 11.97
CA HIS A 10 -12.72 19.12 11.30
C HIS A 10 -12.08 19.31 9.92
N GLY A 11 -12.53 18.53 8.94
CA GLY A 11 -12.14 18.68 7.54
C GLY A 11 -13.35 19.02 6.67
N PRO A 12 -13.30 20.04 5.80
CA PRO A 12 -14.27 20.20 4.73
C PRO A 12 -13.89 19.37 3.48
N ALA A 13 -14.94 18.79 2.86
CA ALA A 13 -15.17 18.26 1.51
C ALA A 13 -14.04 17.55 0.71
N GLU A 14 -14.40 16.37 0.19
CA GLU A 14 -13.74 15.50 -0.80
C GLU A 14 -12.83 16.23 -1.84
N PRO A 15 -11.72 15.62 -2.29
CA PRO A 15 -10.98 16.11 -3.45
C PRO A 15 -11.94 16.26 -4.65
N PRO A 16 -11.85 17.33 -5.45
CA PRO A 16 -12.82 17.62 -6.48
C PRO A 16 -12.91 16.46 -7.49
N ASN A 17 -13.96 15.66 -7.35
CA ASN A 17 -14.42 14.63 -8.27
C ASN A 17 -13.45 13.44 -8.51
N LEU A 18 -13.21 12.63 -7.48
CA LEU A 18 -12.52 11.32 -7.57
C LEU A 18 -12.97 10.45 -8.76
N ARG A 19 -14.26 10.53 -9.14
CA ARG A 19 -14.79 9.80 -10.30
C ARG A 19 -14.25 10.33 -11.63
N THR A 20 -14.02 11.62 -11.75
CA THR A 20 -13.36 12.21 -12.93
C THR A 20 -11.90 11.78 -12.97
N HIS A 21 -11.20 11.84 -11.84
CA HIS A 21 -9.82 11.40 -11.77
C HIS A 21 -9.67 9.90 -12.12
N TYR A 22 -10.56 9.06 -11.61
CA TYR A 22 -10.63 7.65 -11.99
C TYR A 22 -10.85 7.46 -13.49
N ARG A 23 -11.77 8.21 -14.11
CA ARG A 23 -11.99 8.12 -15.56
C ARG A 23 -10.75 8.51 -16.36
N MET A 24 -10.06 9.59 -15.97
CA MET A 24 -8.80 10.00 -16.61
C MET A 24 -7.72 8.93 -16.47
N MET A 25 -7.53 8.42 -15.25
CA MET A 25 -6.54 7.38 -14.98
C MET A 25 -6.84 6.08 -15.74
N ARG A 26 -8.12 5.70 -15.85
CA ARG A 26 -8.55 4.54 -16.64
C ARG A 26 -8.22 4.69 -18.12
N GLY A 27 -8.49 5.84 -18.72
CA GLY A 27 -8.13 6.10 -20.12
C GLY A 27 -6.61 5.99 -20.33
N TYR A 28 -5.82 6.62 -19.46
CA TYR A 28 -4.36 6.53 -19.51
C TYR A 28 -3.84 5.09 -19.38
N ILE A 29 -4.41 4.33 -18.44
CA ILE A 29 -4.10 2.90 -18.26
C ILE A 29 -4.38 2.11 -19.53
N GLU A 30 -5.51 2.36 -20.20
CA GLU A 30 -5.90 1.66 -21.42
C GLU A 30 -4.97 2.00 -22.60
N ASP A 31 -4.51 3.25 -22.68
CA ASP A 31 -3.58 3.73 -23.71
C ASP A 31 -2.14 3.22 -23.51
N CYS A 32 -1.71 3.07 -22.25
CA CYS A 32 -0.32 2.76 -21.89
C CYS A 32 -0.12 1.36 -21.31
N ARG A 33 -1.12 0.47 -21.38
CA ARG A 33 -1.01 -0.87 -20.79
C ARG A 33 0.14 -1.67 -21.43
N ASP A 34 0.92 -2.34 -20.59
CA ASP A 34 1.96 -3.26 -21.02
C ASP A 34 1.77 -4.62 -20.34
N ASP A 35 1.14 -5.55 -21.04
CA ASP A 35 0.80 -6.87 -20.50
C ASP A 35 2.03 -7.73 -20.13
N GLN A 36 3.25 -7.33 -20.53
CA GLN A 36 4.48 -8.07 -20.26
C GLN A 36 5.32 -7.49 -19.12
N ALA A 37 4.95 -6.33 -18.57
CA ALA A 37 5.82 -5.62 -17.63
C ALA A 37 6.13 -6.41 -16.34
N LEU A 38 5.27 -7.35 -15.95
CA LEU A 38 5.42 -8.18 -14.74
C LEU A 38 6.03 -9.56 -15.01
N ASP A 39 6.33 -9.90 -16.26
CA ASP A 39 6.92 -11.21 -16.63
C ASP A 39 8.25 -11.46 -15.89
N ALA A 40 9.01 -10.40 -15.62
CA ALA A 40 10.29 -10.47 -14.92
C ALA A 40 10.17 -10.91 -13.45
N VAL A 41 8.97 -10.84 -12.85
CA VAL A 41 8.69 -11.23 -11.45
C VAL A 41 7.63 -12.33 -11.38
N ASP A 42 7.38 -13.02 -12.49
CA ASP A 42 6.33 -14.02 -12.60
C ASP A 42 6.67 -15.29 -11.83
N THR A 43 6.24 -15.34 -10.57
CA THR A 43 6.43 -16.46 -9.66
C THR A 43 5.09 -16.95 -9.13
N ALA A 44 5.02 -18.23 -8.74
CA ALA A 44 3.79 -18.79 -8.16
C ALA A 44 3.31 -18.01 -6.91
N GLY A 45 4.24 -17.48 -6.10
CA GLY A 45 3.91 -16.64 -4.95
C GLY A 45 3.29 -15.30 -5.36
N ILE A 46 3.87 -14.62 -6.36
CA ILE A 46 3.34 -13.35 -6.87
C ILE A 46 1.98 -13.55 -7.55
N ARG A 47 1.79 -14.63 -8.33
CA ARG A 47 0.46 -14.97 -8.89
C ARG A 47 -0.60 -15.13 -7.81
N ARG A 48 -0.29 -15.87 -6.72
CA ARG A 48 -1.20 -16.01 -5.57
C ARG A 48 -1.52 -14.67 -4.92
N LEU A 49 -0.55 -13.77 -4.80
CA LEU A 49 -0.79 -12.42 -4.29
C LEU A 49 -1.74 -11.65 -5.22
N CYS A 50 -1.52 -11.67 -6.52
CA CYS A 50 -2.40 -11.05 -7.52
C CYS A 50 -3.83 -11.61 -7.44
N ASP A 51 -3.98 -12.92 -7.26
CA ASP A 51 -5.30 -13.56 -7.08
C ASP A 51 -6.00 -13.07 -5.79
N GLN A 52 -5.26 -12.90 -4.68
CA GLN A 52 -5.83 -12.33 -3.45
C GLN A 52 -6.24 -10.87 -3.65
N LEU A 53 -5.41 -10.06 -4.29
CA LEU A 53 -5.72 -8.67 -4.61
C LEU A 53 -7.00 -8.58 -5.47
N ALA A 54 -7.15 -9.43 -6.48
CA ALA A 54 -8.34 -9.49 -7.32
C ALA A 54 -9.61 -9.81 -6.51
N ARG A 55 -9.54 -10.72 -5.52
CA ARG A 55 -10.65 -11.03 -4.61
C ARG A 55 -11.08 -9.82 -3.78
N PHE A 56 -10.16 -8.91 -3.50
CA PHE A 56 -10.42 -7.65 -2.81
C PHE A 56 -10.81 -6.50 -3.75
N LYS A 57 -11.16 -6.81 -5.00
CA LYS A 57 -11.48 -5.82 -6.05
C LYS A 57 -10.33 -4.84 -6.29
N VAL A 58 -9.10 -5.29 -6.10
CA VAL A 58 -7.89 -4.56 -6.49
C VAL A 58 -7.48 -5.05 -7.88
N GLU A 59 -7.33 -4.11 -8.81
CA GLU A 59 -6.84 -4.34 -10.15
C GLU A 59 -5.40 -3.86 -10.24
N LEU A 60 -4.49 -4.79 -10.50
CA LEU A 60 -3.11 -4.50 -10.83
C LEU A 60 -3.02 -4.22 -12.33
N VAL A 61 -2.40 -3.09 -12.67
CA VAL A 61 -2.26 -2.63 -14.04
C VAL A 61 -0.79 -2.32 -14.32
N PRO A 62 -0.12 -3.16 -15.11
CA PRO A 62 1.17 -2.78 -15.65
C PRO A 62 1.00 -1.70 -16.73
N ILE A 63 1.83 -0.66 -16.67
CA ILE A 63 1.85 0.43 -17.64
C ILE A 63 3.27 0.63 -18.19
N HIS A 64 3.37 1.19 -19.39
CA HIS A 64 4.59 1.70 -19.99
C HIS A 64 4.53 3.22 -20.00
N GLY A 65 5.17 3.87 -19.02
CA GLY A 65 5.06 5.31 -18.82
C GLY A 65 6.21 6.10 -19.46
N ASP A 66 5.87 7.19 -20.15
CA ASP A 66 6.79 8.31 -20.41
C ASP A 66 7.06 9.07 -19.08
N GLU A 67 8.30 9.54 -18.86
CA GLU A 67 8.72 10.22 -17.64
C GLU A 67 7.84 11.44 -17.29
N ALA A 68 7.15 12.01 -18.28
CA ALA A 68 6.32 13.21 -18.19
C ALA A 68 5.08 13.09 -17.26
N LEU A 69 4.67 11.88 -16.87
CA LEU A 69 3.56 11.65 -15.95
C LEU A 69 3.97 10.86 -14.69
N ARG A 70 5.28 10.73 -14.40
CA ARG A 70 5.74 10.37 -13.04
C ARG A 70 4.99 11.29 -12.08
N PRO A 71 4.19 10.72 -11.17
CA PRO A 71 2.93 11.29 -10.73
C PRO A 71 3.07 12.77 -10.38
N SER A 72 2.33 13.61 -11.11
CA SER A 72 1.89 14.88 -10.58
C SER A 72 1.09 14.59 -9.31
N HIS A 73 1.80 14.56 -8.19
CA HIS A 73 1.30 14.51 -6.82
C HIS A 73 0.53 13.23 -6.45
N GLY A 74 1.23 12.37 -5.71
CA GLY A 74 0.68 11.90 -4.45
C GLY A 74 -0.35 10.77 -4.45
N LEU A 75 -0.23 9.81 -5.39
CA LEU A 75 -1.07 8.61 -5.34
C LEU A 75 -0.28 7.32 -5.12
N SER A 76 1.06 7.38 -5.01
CA SER A 76 1.90 6.21 -4.73
C SER A 76 1.55 4.96 -5.57
N GLY A 77 1.15 5.16 -6.84
CA GLY A 77 0.75 4.06 -7.71
C GLY A 77 -0.58 3.40 -7.35
N THR A 78 -1.41 3.99 -6.49
CA THR A 78 -2.67 3.42 -5.98
C THR A 78 -3.82 4.45 -5.98
N LEU A 79 -4.96 4.12 -6.60
CA LEU A 79 -6.18 4.95 -6.62
C LEU A 79 -7.38 4.17 -6.12
N ILE A 80 -8.15 4.79 -5.23
CA ILE A 80 -9.34 4.19 -4.63
C ILE A 80 -10.51 5.13 -4.79
N VAL A 81 -11.57 4.62 -5.43
CA VAL A 81 -12.83 5.34 -5.57
C VAL A 81 -13.95 4.46 -5.03
N PRO A 82 -14.78 4.96 -4.09
CA PRO A 82 -15.89 4.19 -3.55
C PRO A 82 -16.81 3.62 -4.64
N GLY A 83 -17.11 2.33 -4.52
CA GLY A 83 -17.92 1.58 -5.49
C GLY A 83 -17.21 1.19 -6.79
N GLN A 84 -15.93 1.55 -6.97
CA GLN A 84 -15.08 1.11 -8.08
C GLN A 84 -14.04 0.08 -7.61
N LYS A 85 -13.30 -0.50 -8.56
CA LYS A 85 -12.10 -1.28 -8.22
C LYS A 85 -10.99 -0.35 -7.74
N VAL A 86 -10.20 -0.83 -6.79
CA VAL A 86 -8.92 -0.19 -6.41
C VAL A 86 -7.94 -0.41 -7.55
N LEU A 87 -7.27 0.64 -8.03
CA LEU A 87 -6.26 0.53 -9.07
C LEU A 87 -4.88 0.57 -8.41
N ILE A 88 -4.03 -0.40 -8.70
CA ILE A 88 -2.59 -0.31 -8.52
C ILE A 88 -1.97 -0.24 -9.90
N TRP A 89 -1.21 0.80 -10.23
CA TRP A 89 -0.44 0.85 -11.47
C TRP A 89 1.05 0.80 -11.20
N ILE A 90 1.77 0.09 -12.05
CA ILE A 90 3.21 -0.12 -11.94
C ILE A 90 3.84 0.07 -13.31
N ASP A 91 4.80 0.97 -13.37
CA ASP A 91 5.63 1.17 -14.56
C ASP A 91 6.82 0.21 -14.51
N GLY A 92 6.78 -0.87 -15.29
CA GLY A 92 7.85 -1.87 -15.31
C GLY A 92 9.19 -1.29 -15.76
N ALA A 93 9.18 -0.31 -16.66
CA ALA A 93 10.38 0.32 -17.20
C ALA A 93 11.06 1.26 -16.19
N ALA A 94 10.32 1.74 -15.18
CA ALA A 94 10.86 2.61 -14.14
C ALA A 94 11.80 1.90 -13.15
N TYR A 95 11.82 0.56 -13.13
CA TYR A 95 12.58 -0.21 -12.15
C TYR A 95 13.78 -0.93 -12.76
N ALA A 96 14.97 -0.60 -12.26
CA ALA A 96 16.23 -1.14 -12.75
C ALA A 96 16.49 -2.63 -12.41
N SER A 97 15.58 -3.29 -11.68
CA SER A 97 15.71 -4.72 -11.36
C SER A 97 14.36 -5.36 -11.01
N PRO A 98 14.22 -6.69 -11.20
CA PRO A 98 13.04 -7.44 -10.76
C PRO A 98 12.75 -7.28 -9.26
N ALA A 99 13.78 -7.17 -8.43
CA ALA A 99 13.61 -6.98 -6.98
C ALA A 99 12.98 -5.63 -6.63
N LEU A 100 13.36 -4.55 -7.33
CA LEU A 100 12.76 -3.23 -7.16
C LEU A 100 11.32 -3.19 -7.67
N LEU A 101 11.05 -3.87 -8.79
CA LEU A 101 9.71 -4.01 -9.35
C LEU A 101 8.78 -4.78 -8.39
N ALA A 102 9.24 -5.92 -7.86
CA ALA A 102 8.51 -6.71 -6.89
C ALA A 102 8.26 -5.93 -5.59
N ASP A 103 9.25 -5.19 -5.09
CA ASP A 103 9.08 -4.35 -3.90
C ASP A 103 8.04 -3.24 -4.10
N ALA A 104 8.02 -2.60 -5.29
CA ALA A 104 7.00 -1.63 -5.64
C ALA A 104 5.60 -2.23 -5.68
N LEU A 105 5.46 -3.43 -6.26
CA LEU A 105 4.22 -4.21 -6.21
C LEU A 105 3.78 -4.49 -4.78
N PHE A 106 4.69 -4.93 -3.92
CA PHE A 106 4.37 -5.24 -2.53
C PHE A 106 3.97 -4.00 -1.73
N GLN A 107 4.64 -2.86 -1.95
CA GLN A 107 4.24 -1.58 -1.36
C GLN A 107 2.85 -1.16 -1.84
N GLY A 108 2.57 -1.23 -3.15
CA GLY A 108 1.26 -0.94 -3.73
C GLY A 108 0.15 -1.85 -3.17
N ALA A 109 0.44 -3.13 -2.99
CA ALA A 109 -0.49 -4.07 -2.36
C ALA A 109 -0.81 -3.68 -0.91
N ILE A 110 0.18 -3.25 -0.13
CA ILE A 110 -0.03 -2.75 1.23
C ILE A 110 -0.82 -1.45 1.23
N HIS A 111 -0.52 -0.51 0.33
CA HIS A 111 -1.30 0.73 0.17
C HIS A 111 -2.77 0.41 -0.13
N ALA A 112 -3.03 -0.43 -1.13
CA ALA A 112 -4.38 -0.85 -1.48
C ALA A 112 -5.10 -1.55 -0.32
N THR A 113 -4.42 -2.44 0.41
CA THR A 113 -4.99 -3.17 1.55
C THR A 113 -5.28 -2.25 2.74
N GLY A 114 -4.32 -1.39 3.09
CA GLY A 114 -4.48 -0.41 4.17
C GLY A 114 -5.67 0.50 3.92
N ARG A 115 -5.79 1.00 2.69
CA ARG A 115 -6.87 1.88 2.27
C ARG A 115 -8.21 1.16 1.99
N ALA A 116 -8.21 -0.17 1.76
CA ALA A 116 -9.42 -0.97 1.56
C ALA A 116 -10.04 -1.54 2.85
N PHE A 117 -9.24 -1.84 3.89
CA PHE A 117 -9.68 -2.61 5.08
C PHE A 117 -9.71 -1.87 6.42
N ARG A 118 -9.26 -0.61 6.50
CA ARG A 118 -9.34 0.23 7.71
C ARG A 118 -10.20 1.47 7.42
N SER A 119 -11.20 1.89 8.21
CA SER A 119 -11.43 1.88 9.67
C SER A 119 -10.56 2.92 10.41
N HIS A 120 -11.19 4.03 10.77
CA HIS A 120 -10.66 5.37 11.06
C HIS A 120 -10.33 6.17 9.80
N GLU A 121 -11.02 7.30 9.70
CA GLU A 121 -10.90 8.36 8.71
C GLU A 121 -9.43 8.63 8.32
N PHE A 122 -9.22 8.99 7.04
CA PHE A 122 -7.96 9.17 6.26
C PHE A 122 -7.64 8.01 5.29
N LEU A 123 -7.42 8.23 3.99
CA LEU A 123 -6.78 9.37 3.30
C LEU A 123 -7.45 9.69 1.95
N PRO A 124 -7.87 10.94 1.69
CA PRO A 124 -7.66 11.60 0.42
C PRO A 124 -6.53 12.64 0.54
N ASP A 125 -5.74 12.75 -0.52
CA ASP A 125 -4.73 13.78 -0.77
C ASP A 125 -3.49 13.81 0.14
N ASP A 126 -2.36 13.42 -0.45
CA ASP A 126 -0.99 13.74 -0.01
C ASP A 126 -0.74 15.26 0.17
N TRP A 127 -1.72 16.10 -0.16
CA TRP A 127 -1.71 17.55 0.00
C TRP A 127 -2.25 18.03 1.36
N LEU A 128 -3.03 17.21 2.08
CA LEU A 128 -3.81 17.68 3.24
C LEU A 128 -3.13 17.37 4.58
N HIS A 129 -2.45 16.21 4.71
CA HIS A 129 -1.78 15.82 5.96
C HIS A 129 -0.41 15.15 5.70
N PRO A 130 0.67 15.93 5.56
CA PRO A 130 2.00 15.40 5.25
C PRO A 130 2.48 14.30 6.20
N GLN A 131 2.09 14.36 7.48
CA GLN A 131 2.47 13.38 8.50
C GLN A 131 1.86 11.99 8.22
N GLU A 132 0.61 11.95 7.78
CA GLU A 132 -0.11 10.70 7.53
C GLU A 132 0.41 10.02 6.27
N TYR A 133 0.77 10.81 5.26
CA TYR A 133 1.52 10.32 4.11
C TYR A 133 2.80 9.59 4.53
N TYR A 134 3.60 10.18 5.42
CA TYR A 134 4.83 9.55 5.91
C TYR A 134 4.57 8.31 6.77
N ALA A 135 3.51 8.32 7.58
CA ALA A 135 3.08 7.16 8.35
C ALA A 135 2.64 6.00 7.43
N GLU A 136 1.84 6.28 6.40
CA GLU A 136 1.44 5.32 5.38
C GLU A 136 2.66 4.76 4.64
N LYS A 137 3.61 5.62 4.28
CA LYS A 137 4.84 5.19 3.60
C LYS A 137 5.67 4.24 4.47
N ILE A 138 5.78 4.50 5.77
CA ILE A 138 6.42 3.58 6.72
C ILE A 138 5.69 2.23 6.75
N VAL A 139 4.36 2.24 6.80
CA VAL A 139 3.53 1.03 6.79
C VAL A 139 3.77 0.22 5.53
N ALA A 140 3.80 0.86 4.36
CA ALA A 140 4.06 0.22 3.07
C ALA A 140 5.46 -0.39 3.00
N LEU A 141 6.51 0.34 3.39
CA LEU A 141 7.90 -0.16 3.40
C LEU A 141 8.05 -1.39 4.31
N LEU A 142 7.47 -1.33 5.50
CA LEU A 142 7.57 -2.44 6.46
C LEU A 142 6.69 -3.63 6.07
N GLY A 143 5.52 -3.36 5.49
CA GLY A 143 4.58 -4.37 5.01
C GLY A 143 5.10 -5.10 3.78
N ALA A 144 5.75 -4.40 2.86
CA ALA A 144 6.35 -4.97 1.66
C ALA A 144 7.36 -6.07 1.99
N ASN A 145 8.18 -5.85 3.02
CA ASN A 145 9.11 -6.87 3.52
C ASN A 145 8.41 -8.13 4.05
N LEU A 146 7.20 -8.01 4.58
CA LEU A 146 6.43 -9.15 5.07
C LEU A 146 5.77 -9.88 3.91
N VAL A 147 5.20 -9.15 2.95
CA VAL A 147 4.63 -9.72 1.72
C VAL A 147 5.70 -10.49 0.95
N ALA A 148 6.91 -9.94 0.78
CA ALA A 148 8.03 -10.62 0.14
C ALA A 148 8.30 -12.01 0.76
N ARG A 149 8.22 -12.12 2.09
CA ARG A 149 8.37 -13.41 2.79
C ARG A 149 7.21 -14.36 2.52
N PHE A 150 5.98 -13.85 2.46
CA PHE A 150 4.78 -14.65 2.19
C PHE A 150 4.72 -15.18 0.76
N VAL A 151 5.23 -14.42 -0.20
CA VAL A 151 5.31 -14.85 -1.60
C VAL A 151 6.61 -15.59 -1.92
N GLU A 152 7.45 -15.85 -0.92
CA GLU A 152 8.75 -16.51 -1.06
C GLU A 152 9.68 -15.85 -2.09
N PHE A 153 9.62 -14.51 -2.17
CA PHE A 153 10.41 -13.72 -3.11
C PHE A 153 11.61 -13.10 -2.40
N ASP A 154 12.82 -13.36 -2.91
CA ASP A 154 14.03 -12.77 -2.37
C ASP A 154 14.22 -11.33 -2.88
N VAL A 155 13.89 -10.37 -2.02
CA VAL A 155 14.15 -8.94 -2.26
C VAL A 155 15.59 -8.53 -1.92
N GLY A 156 16.44 -9.47 -1.51
CA GLY A 156 17.87 -9.27 -1.22
C GLY A 156 18.13 -8.13 -0.23
N PRO A 157 19.00 -7.15 -0.57
CA PRO A 157 19.34 -6.06 0.33
C PRO A 157 18.18 -5.07 0.55
N LEU A 158 17.14 -5.07 -0.30
CA LEU A 158 16.03 -4.11 -0.22
C LEU A 158 15.27 -4.22 1.10
N ALA A 159 15.16 -5.42 1.67
CA ALA A 159 14.51 -5.58 2.98
C ALA A 159 15.19 -4.75 4.08
N ARG A 160 16.53 -4.59 4.02
CA ARG A 160 17.27 -3.73 4.95
C ARG A 160 17.10 -2.26 4.59
N CYS A 161 17.08 -1.92 3.31
CA CYS A 161 16.80 -0.57 2.83
C CYS A 161 15.44 -0.06 3.32
N ASN A 162 14.37 -0.83 3.11
CA ASN A 162 13.02 -0.49 3.56
C ASN A 162 12.94 -0.21 5.06
N ARG A 163 13.61 -1.03 5.89
CA ARG A 163 13.67 -0.80 7.35
C ARG A 163 14.42 0.48 7.70
N ARG A 164 15.57 0.72 7.05
CA ARG A 164 16.37 1.92 7.27
C ARG A 164 15.60 3.18 6.85
N ASP A 165 14.92 3.12 5.71
CA ASP A 165 14.17 4.23 5.17
C ASP A 165 12.93 4.52 6.01
N ALA A 166 12.24 3.50 6.52
CA ALA A 166 11.16 3.68 7.49
C ALA A 166 11.62 4.42 8.76
N VAL A 167 12.78 4.05 9.32
CA VAL A 167 13.36 4.74 10.49
C VAL A 167 13.75 6.18 10.13
N ARG A 168 14.37 6.39 8.96
CA ARG A 168 14.75 7.72 8.48
C ARG A 168 13.54 8.63 8.27
N ILE A 169 12.47 8.12 7.67
CA ILE A 169 11.22 8.86 7.47
C ILE A 169 10.61 9.24 8.81
N HIS A 170 10.51 8.29 9.74
CA HIS A 170 9.99 8.56 11.09
C HIS A 170 10.81 9.64 11.81
N ALA A 171 12.14 9.50 11.81
CA ALA A 171 13.04 10.45 12.45
C ALA A 171 12.98 11.85 11.84
N LYS A 172 12.90 11.94 10.51
CA LYS A 172 12.93 13.21 9.79
C LYS A 172 11.60 13.96 9.83
N TYR A 173 10.48 13.24 9.72
CA TYR A 173 9.18 13.86 9.44
C TYR A 173 8.17 13.73 10.57
N LEU A 174 8.35 12.80 11.51
CA LEU A 174 7.34 12.50 12.53
C LEU A 174 7.82 12.89 13.94
N ILE A 175 9.09 12.68 14.30
CA ILE A 175 9.60 13.02 15.65
C ILE A 175 9.40 14.51 15.99
N GLY A 176 9.68 15.41 15.05
CA GLY A 176 9.50 16.86 15.25
C GLY A 176 8.04 17.33 15.26
N GLN A 177 7.08 16.40 15.19
CA GLN A 177 5.63 16.64 15.13
C GLN A 177 4.91 15.87 16.26
N ASP A 178 5.59 15.68 17.40
CA ASP A 178 5.12 14.95 18.59
C ASP A 178 4.90 13.43 18.43
N TRP A 179 5.26 12.84 17.27
CA TRP A 179 5.23 11.39 17.10
C TRP A 179 6.48 10.74 17.71
N LYS A 180 6.32 10.26 18.94
CA LYS A 180 7.30 9.46 19.66
C LYS A 180 7.64 8.11 18.99
N CYS A 181 8.76 7.51 19.39
CA CYS A 181 9.21 6.19 18.95
C CYS A 181 8.16 5.07 19.19
N GLU A 182 7.30 5.22 20.20
CA GLU A 182 6.20 4.28 20.47
C GLU A 182 5.20 4.18 19.29
N HIS A 183 4.97 5.28 18.57
CA HIS A 183 4.10 5.29 17.39
C HIS A 183 4.69 4.49 16.22
N LEU A 184 6.02 4.36 16.13
CA LEU A 184 6.65 3.49 15.13
C LEU A 184 6.30 2.00 15.36
N TYR A 185 6.09 1.59 16.62
CA TYR A 185 5.61 0.23 16.91
C TYR A 185 4.17 0.03 16.48
N ALA A 186 3.31 1.04 16.63
CA ALA A 186 1.96 1.01 16.10
C ALA A 186 2.00 0.82 14.57
N LEU A 187 2.78 1.62 13.83
CA LEU A 187 2.92 1.50 12.38
C LEU A 187 3.45 0.12 11.94
N LYS A 188 4.43 -0.45 12.66
CA LYS A 188 4.88 -1.83 12.45
C LYS A 188 3.75 -2.84 12.58
N TRP A 189 2.87 -2.65 13.56
CA TRP A 189 1.68 -3.49 13.74
C TRP A 189 0.69 -3.34 12.59
N GLN A 190 0.45 -2.13 12.11
CA GLN A 190 -0.42 -1.89 10.95
C GLN A 190 0.12 -2.55 9.68
N ALA A 191 1.43 -2.44 9.45
CA ALA A 191 2.11 -3.12 8.35
C ALA A 191 1.95 -4.64 8.40
N ARG A 192 2.12 -5.22 9.60
CA ARG A 192 1.92 -6.66 9.81
C ARG A 192 0.49 -7.09 9.53
N TYR A 193 -0.47 -6.30 10.00
CA TYR A 193 -1.88 -6.57 9.82
C TYR A 193 -2.29 -6.52 8.33
N ALA A 194 -1.88 -5.49 7.60
CA ALA A 194 -2.11 -5.39 6.16
C ALA A 194 -1.44 -6.54 5.39
N ALA A 195 -0.20 -6.90 5.74
CA ALA A 195 0.48 -8.01 5.09
C ALA A 195 -0.20 -9.37 5.39
N MET A 196 -0.73 -9.58 6.60
CA MET A 196 -1.44 -10.82 6.96
C MET A 196 -2.75 -11.01 6.19
N PHE A 197 -3.45 -9.93 5.85
CA PHE A 197 -4.62 -10.00 4.97
C PHE A 197 -4.29 -10.48 3.55
N LEU A 198 -3.10 -10.11 3.08
CA LEU A 198 -2.58 -10.52 1.78
C LEU A 198 -1.95 -11.91 1.81
N ALA A 199 -1.67 -12.45 3.00
CA ALA A 199 -1.27 -13.84 3.17
C ALA A 199 -2.46 -14.78 2.87
N ALA A 200 -2.16 -16.04 2.53
CA ALA A 200 -3.11 -17.03 2.06
C ALA A 200 -4.35 -17.23 2.97
N GLN A 201 -5.37 -17.92 2.44
CA GLN A 201 -6.71 -18.10 3.02
C GLN A 201 -6.73 -18.42 4.52
N ASP A 202 -5.80 -19.26 4.98
CA ASP A 202 -5.66 -19.73 6.35
C ASP A 202 -5.41 -18.57 7.34
N TYR A 203 -4.69 -17.53 6.89
CA TYR A 203 -4.46 -16.32 7.66
C TYR A 203 -5.68 -15.41 7.70
N ASN A 204 -6.50 -15.38 6.65
CA ASN A 204 -7.75 -14.63 6.65
C ASN A 204 -8.76 -15.18 7.66
N ASP A 205 -8.78 -16.50 7.89
CA ASP A 205 -9.64 -17.11 8.91
C ASP A 205 -9.11 -16.84 10.32
N ALA A 206 -7.80 -16.98 10.55
CA ALA A 206 -7.17 -16.61 11.83
C ALA A 206 -7.31 -15.11 12.14
N PHE A 207 -7.21 -14.28 11.11
CA PHE A 207 -7.41 -12.85 11.19
C PHE A 207 -8.87 -12.52 11.51
N ARG A 208 -9.85 -13.06 10.75
CA ARG A 208 -11.28 -12.90 11.04
C ARG A 208 -11.60 -13.36 12.45
N ALA A 209 -11.02 -14.47 12.92
CA ALA A 209 -11.15 -14.88 14.32
C ALA A 209 -10.60 -13.82 15.30
N SER A 210 -9.46 -13.19 15.00
CA SER A 210 -8.85 -12.15 15.85
C SER A 210 -9.64 -10.83 15.90
N ILE A 211 -10.28 -10.41 14.81
CA ILE A 211 -11.14 -9.21 14.78
C ILE A 211 -12.59 -9.47 15.19
N SER A 212 -13.07 -10.71 15.06
CA SER A 212 -14.40 -11.12 15.56
C SER A 212 -14.37 -11.47 17.06
N GLY A 213 -13.18 -11.67 17.62
CA GLY A 213 -12.93 -12.15 18.98
C GLY A 213 -13.13 -11.09 20.06
N ARG A 214 -14.38 -10.79 20.38
CA ARG A 214 -14.77 -10.82 21.80
C ARG A 214 -14.68 -12.27 22.26
N GLY A 215 -13.63 -12.62 23.02
CA GLY A 215 -13.62 -13.76 23.94
C GLY A 215 -12.90 -15.05 23.50
N ALA A 216 -12.10 -15.58 24.44
CA ALA A 216 -11.40 -16.87 24.52
C ALA A 216 -10.15 -17.01 23.63
N LEU A 217 -8.92 -17.19 24.13
CA LEU A 217 -8.39 -17.63 25.43
C LEU A 217 -7.28 -16.69 25.94
#